data_AF-A0A9Q0SNG3-F1
#
_entry.id   AF-A0A9Q0SNG3-F1
#
_cell.length_a   1.000
_cell.length_b   1.000
_cell.length_c   1.000
_cell.angle_alpha   90.00
_cell.angle_beta   90.00
_cell.angle_gamma   90.00
#
_symmetry.space_group_name_H-M   'P 1'
#
loop_
_entity.id
_entity.type
_entity.pdbx_description
1 polymer ?
#
loop_
_entity_poly.entity_id
_entity_poly.type
_entity_poly.pdbx_seq_one_letter_code
_entity_poly.pdbx_strand_id
1 'polypeptide(L)'
;MQKQAQAFKKRKSQIASSVEDVVEVADYKGYSSHTRESLSCWNPDSIGFNLIEHVLCHIIKKERPGAVLVFMTGWDDINSLKDQLQAHPILGDPRRVLLLACHGSMASSEQRLIFDKPEDGVRKIVLATNMAETSITINDVVFVVDCGKAKETSYDALNNTPCLLPSWISKAAARQCVLST
;
A
#
# COMPACT_ATOMS: atom_id res chain seq x y z
N MET A 1 12.68 43.45 -12.80
CA MET A 1 11.70 42.35 -12.69
C MET A 1 12.39 41.05 -13.10
N GLN A 2 12.90 40.27 -12.14
CA GLN A 2 13.35 38.90 -12.37
C GLN A 2 12.84 38.04 -11.20
N LYS A 3 11.98 37.07 -11.51
CA LYS A 3 11.47 36.05 -10.59
C LYS A 3 12.59 35.02 -10.36
N GLN A 4 13.00 34.80 -9.12
CA GLN A 4 13.68 33.56 -8.73
C GLN A 4 12.62 32.55 -8.27
N ALA A 5 12.44 31.48 -9.03
CA ALA A 5 11.73 30.29 -8.57
C ALA A 5 12.72 29.48 -7.72
N GLN A 6 12.65 29.64 -6.40
CA GLN A 6 13.34 28.77 -5.46
C GLN A 6 12.58 27.43 -5.40
N ALA A 7 13.18 26.38 -5.97
CA ALA A 7 12.71 25.02 -5.80
C ALA A 7 12.86 24.63 -4.32
N PHE A 8 11.73 24.50 -3.63
CA PHE A 8 11.66 24.03 -2.24
C PHE A 8 12.12 22.56 -2.17
N LYS A 9 13.34 22.31 -1.70
CA LYS A 9 13.73 20.97 -1.26
C LYS A 9 12.98 20.65 0.04
N LYS A 10 11.90 19.87 -0.05
CA LYS A 10 11.23 19.25 1.12
C LYS A 10 12.31 18.57 1.98
N ARG A 11 12.42 18.94 3.26
CA ARG A 11 13.28 18.21 4.21
C ARG A 11 12.73 16.78 4.34
N LYS A 12 13.52 15.79 3.92
CA LYS A 12 13.19 14.36 4.10
C LYS A 12 13.10 14.05 5.59
N SER A 13 12.17 13.17 5.99
CA SER A 13 12.08 12.71 7.36
C SER A 13 13.30 11.86 7.72
N GLN A 14 13.66 11.78 9.01
CA GLN A 14 14.78 10.94 9.47
C GLN A 14 14.60 9.45 9.08
N ILE A 15 13.34 8.99 8.98
CA ILE A 15 13.05 7.62 8.57
C ILE A 15 13.29 7.45 7.07
N ALA A 16 12.89 8.43 6.23
CA ALA A 16 13.16 8.36 4.80
C ALA A 16 14.66 8.36 4.47
N SER A 17 15.47 9.17 5.16
CA SER A 17 16.93 9.12 5.01
C SER A 17 17.51 7.79 5.48
N SER A 18 17.01 7.25 6.60
CA SER A 18 17.44 5.94 7.09
C SER A 18 17.12 4.81 6.11
N VAL A 19 15.99 4.90 5.40
CA VAL A 19 15.61 3.92 4.36
C VAL A 19 16.53 4.03 3.15
N GLU A 20 16.86 5.24 2.71
CA GLU A 20 17.83 5.46 1.62
C GLU A 20 19.20 4.87 1.97
N ASP A 21 19.72 5.15 3.17
CA ASP A 21 20.99 4.59 3.65
C ASP A 21 20.96 3.05 3.69
N VAL A 22 19.84 2.45 4.12
CA VAL A 22 19.69 0.98 4.13
C VAL A 22 19.66 0.40 2.72
N VAL A 23 18.99 1.06 1.77
CA VAL A 23 18.93 0.61 0.36
C VAL A 23 20.30 0.72 -0.30
N GLU A 24 21.07 1.77 -0.01
CA GLU A 24 22.45 1.91 -0.53
C GLU A 24 23.40 0.84 -0.01
N VAL A 25 23.22 0.40 1.25
CA VAL A 25 24.10 -0.59 1.90
C VAL A 25 23.64 -2.03 1.65
N ALA A 26 22.43 -2.25 1.14
CA ALA A 26 21.89 -3.58 0.93
C ALA A 26 22.63 -4.35 -0.19
N ASP A 27 23.09 -5.57 0.13
CA ASP A 27 23.72 -6.45 -0.85
C ASP A 27 22.67 -7.22 -1.67
N TYR A 28 22.45 -6.75 -2.89
CA TYR A 28 21.53 -7.39 -3.85
C TYR A 28 22.24 -8.33 -4.85
N LYS A 29 23.50 -8.72 -4.63
CA LYS A 29 24.26 -9.57 -5.57
C LYS A 29 23.63 -10.93 -5.83
N GLY A 30 22.82 -11.45 -4.91
CA GLY A 30 22.09 -12.71 -5.07
C GLY A 30 20.88 -12.64 -6.02
N TYR A 31 20.47 -11.44 -6.43
CA TYR A 31 19.33 -11.23 -7.35
C TYR A 31 19.78 -11.04 -8.80
N SER A 32 18.85 -11.29 -9.73
CA SER A 32 19.09 -11.10 -11.17
C SER A 32 19.50 -9.66 -11.50
N SER A 33 20.22 -9.46 -12.62
CA SER A 33 20.59 -8.11 -13.10
C SER A 33 19.37 -7.21 -13.26
N HIS A 34 18.30 -7.75 -13.87
CA HIS A 34 17.05 -7.02 -14.07
C HIS A 34 16.38 -6.58 -12.75
N THR A 35 16.41 -7.43 -11.72
CA THR A 35 15.88 -7.08 -10.38
C THR A 35 16.71 -5.97 -9.76
N ARG A 36 18.04 -6.04 -9.87
CA ARG A 36 18.96 -5.04 -9.32
C ARG A 36 18.80 -3.68 -10.00
N GLU A 37 18.65 -3.67 -11.33
CA GLU A 37 18.36 -2.46 -12.10
C GLU A 37 17.02 -1.85 -11.68
N SER A 38 15.97 -2.67 -11.58
CA SER A 38 14.65 -2.21 -11.10
C SER A 38 14.72 -1.59 -9.70
N LEU A 39 15.45 -2.21 -8.77
CA LEU A 39 15.65 -1.70 -7.41
C LEU A 39 16.46 -0.39 -7.40
N SER A 40 17.42 -0.20 -8.32
CA SER A 40 18.20 1.03 -8.41
C SER A 40 17.38 2.24 -8.86
N CYS A 41 16.27 2.01 -9.58
CA CYS A 41 15.33 3.05 -9.99
C CYS A 41 14.17 3.24 -9.01
N TRP A 42 14.15 2.48 -7.90
CA TRP A 42 13.07 2.56 -6.93
C TRP A 42 13.09 3.89 -6.18
N ASN A 43 11.91 4.50 -6.02
CA ASN A 43 11.76 5.77 -5.33
C ASN A 43 11.10 5.58 -3.95
N PRO A 44 11.82 5.82 -2.84
CA PRO A 44 11.30 5.65 -1.49
C PRO A 44 10.19 6.63 -1.13
N ASP A 45 9.98 7.71 -1.88
CA ASP A 45 8.88 8.65 -1.64
C ASP A 45 7.56 8.18 -2.30
N SER A 46 7.62 7.24 -3.26
CA SER A 46 6.44 6.69 -3.95
C SER A 46 5.80 5.52 -3.20
N ILE A 47 4.48 5.29 -3.35
CA ILE A 47 3.79 4.15 -2.71
C ILE A 47 3.99 2.85 -3.51
N GLY A 48 4.27 2.94 -4.82
CA GLY A 48 4.59 1.79 -5.66
C GLY A 48 3.37 1.00 -6.17
N PHE A 49 2.33 1.68 -6.66
CA PHE A 49 1.10 1.02 -7.15
C PHE A 49 1.36 -0.05 -8.22
N ASN A 50 2.29 0.19 -9.15
CA ASN A 50 2.66 -0.78 -10.17
C ASN A 50 3.22 -2.08 -9.56
N LEU A 51 4.03 -1.97 -8.51
CA LEU A 51 4.56 -3.14 -7.81
C LEU A 51 3.42 -3.91 -7.12
N ILE A 52 2.50 -3.20 -6.46
CA ILE A 52 1.32 -3.81 -5.84
C ILE A 52 0.49 -4.55 -6.90
N GLU A 53 0.17 -3.92 -8.02
CA GLU A 53 -0.56 -4.54 -9.14
C GLU A 53 0.14 -5.82 -9.64
N HIS A 54 1.46 -5.77 -9.84
CA HIS A 54 2.24 -6.93 -10.28
C HIS A 54 2.23 -8.06 -9.25
N VAL A 55 2.34 -7.75 -7.95
CA VAL A 55 2.25 -8.73 -6.86
C VAL A 55 0.87 -9.36 -6.82
N LEU A 56 -0.20 -8.58 -6.94
CA LEU A 56 -1.57 -9.10 -6.99
C LEU A 56 -1.78 -10.01 -8.21
N CYS A 57 -1.25 -9.64 -9.37
CA CYS A 57 -1.24 -10.48 -10.56
C CYS A 57 -0.53 -11.81 -10.34
N HIS A 58 0.65 -11.79 -9.69
CA HIS A 58 1.40 -13.00 -9.36
C HIS A 58 0.57 -13.89 -8.43
N ILE A 59 0.04 -13.32 -7.34
CA ILE A 59 -0.80 -14.02 -6.36
C ILE A 59 -1.98 -14.71 -7.06
N ILE A 60 -2.74 -14.00 -7.89
CA ILE A 60 -3.89 -14.55 -8.61
C ILE A 60 -3.51 -15.69 -9.58
N LYS A 61 -2.34 -15.61 -10.22
CA LYS A 61 -1.95 -16.58 -11.25
C LYS A 61 -1.24 -17.81 -10.70
N LYS A 62 -0.52 -17.68 -9.58
CA LYS A 62 0.48 -18.66 -9.14
C LYS A 62 0.26 -19.19 -7.74
N GLU A 63 -0.47 -18.46 -6.89
CA GLU A 63 -0.59 -18.80 -5.47
C GLU A 63 -1.92 -19.49 -5.14
N ARG A 64 -1.91 -20.25 -4.03
CA ARG A 64 -3.08 -20.99 -3.51
C ARG A 64 -4.30 -20.08 -3.27
N PRO A 65 -5.53 -20.62 -3.20
CA PRO A 65 -6.74 -19.88 -2.84
C PRO A 65 -6.64 -19.11 -1.52
N GLY A 66 -7.42 -18.03 -1.41
CA GLY A 66 -7.46 -17.13 -0.26
C GLY A 66 -7.65 -15.67 -0.67
N ALA A 67 -8.22 -14.87 0.23
CA ALA A 67 -8.37 -13.44 0.04
C ALA A 67 -7.04 -12.71 0.25
N VAL A 68 -6.92 -11.53 -0.35
CA VAL A 68 -5.77 -10.63 -0.20
C VAL A 68 -6.20 -9.37 0.52
N LEU A 69 -5.49 -9.01 1.59
CA LEU A 69 -5.61 -7.74 2.27
C LEU A 69 -4.46 -6.82 1.85
N VAL A 70 -4.76 -5.63 1.36
CA VAL A 70 -3.77 -4.65 0.91
C VAL A 70 -3.84 -3.42 1.80
N PHE A 71 -2.73 -3.07 2.45
CA PHE A 71 -2.63 -1.89 3.31
C PHE A 71 -2.08 -0.68 2.54
N MET A 72 -2.85 0.40 2.57
CA MET A 72 -2.61 1.67 1.90
C MET A 72 -2.63 2.84 2.89
N THR A 73 -2.02 3.95 2.50
CA THR A 73 -1.86 5.14 3.34
C THR A 73 -3.15 5.92 3.62
N GLY A 74 -4.17 5.81 2.77
CA GLY A 74 -5.41 6.57 2.93
C GLY A 74 -6.45 6.31 1.84
N TRP A 75 -7.60 6.97 1.96
CA TRP A 75 -8.73 6.83 1.04
C TRP A 75 -8.41 7.19 -0.41
N ASP A 76 -7.68 8.28 -0.64
CA ASP A 76 -7.31 8.72 -1.99
C ASP A 76 -6.42 7.69 -2.69
N ASP A 77 -5.48 7.09 -1.94
CA ASP A 77 -4.60 6.05 -2.44
C ASP A 77 -5.36 4.75 -2.71
N ILE A 78 -6.32 4.40 -1.85
CA ILE A 78 -7.23 3.26 -2.05
C ILE A 78 -8.02 3.42 -3.35
N ASN A 79 -8.65 4.58 -3.57
CA ASN A 79 -9.44 4.81 -4.79
C ASN A 79 -8.56 4.81 -6.02
N SER A 80 -7.41 5.50 -5.97
CA SER A 80 -6.47 5.55 -7.10
C SER A 80 -5.94 4.17 -7.48
N LEU A 81 -5.58 3.35 -6.49
CA LEU A 81 -5.19 1.96 -6.74
C LEU A 81 -6.38 1.16 -7.26
N LYS A 82 -7.57 1.29 -6.66
CA LYS A 82 -8.78 0.57 -7.12
C LYS A 82 -9.08 0.84 -8.58
N ASP A 83 -9.07 2.11 -9.01
CA ASP A 83 -9.31 2.51 -10.39
C ASP A 83 -8.28 1.89 -11.34
N GLN A 84 -7.00 1.89 -10.93
CA GLN A 84 -5.93 1.22 -11.67
C GLN A 84 -6.17 -0.29 -11.81
N LEU A 85 -6.51 -0.97 -10.70
CA LEU A 85 -6.78 -2.40 -10.69
C LEU A 85 -8.01 -2.77 -11.52
N GLN A 86 -9.05 -1.93 -11.51
CA GLN A 86 -10.26 -2.10 -12.33
C GLN A 86 -9.98 -1.96 -13.82
N ALA A 87 -9.01 -1.14 -14.22
CA ALA A 87 -8.57 -1.02 -15.61
C ALA A 87 -7.73 -2.22 -16.09
N HIS A 88 -7.17 -3.02 -15.17
CA HIS A 88 -6.30 -4.14 -15.52
C HIS A 88 -7.12 -5.37 -15.96
N PRO A 89 -6.80 -6.04 -17.10
CA PRO A 89 -7.64 -7.09 -17.70
C PRO A 89 -7.96 -8.29 -16.81
N ILE A 90 -7.10 -8.60 -15.84
CA ILE A 90 -7.28 -9.72 -14.92
C ILE A 90 -7.85 -9.26 -13.57
N LEU A 91 -7.45 -8.08 -13.11
CA LEU A 91 -7.77 -7.62 -11.75
C LEU A 91 -9.12 -6.90 -11.73
N GLY A 92 -9.55 -6.36 -12.89
CA GLY A 92 -10.86 -5.78 -13.11
C GLY A 92 -11.91 -6.76 -13.63
N ASP A 93 -11.59 -8.04 -13.87
CA ASP A 93 -12.60 -9.03 -14.28
C ASP A 93 -13.42 -9.49 -13.05
N PRO A 94 -14.71 -9.12 -12.95
CA PRO A 94 -15.54 -9.45 -11.78
C PRO A 94 -15.77 -10.96 -11.62
N ARG A 95 -15.57 -11.76 -12.68
CA ARG A 95 -15.65 -13.22 -12.62
C ARG A 95 -14.42 -13.86 -11.99
N ARG A 96 -13.37 -13.06 -11.74
CA ARG A 96 -12.09 -13.51 -11.18
C ARG A 96 -11.76 -12.81 -9.88
N VAL A 97 -12.14 -11.54 -9.74
CA VAL A 97 -11.74 -10.70 -8.61
C VAL A 97 -12.92 -9.89 -8.09
N LEU A 98 -13.11 -9.94 -6.77
CA LEU A 98 -13.99 -9.04 -6.04
C LEU A 98 -13.13 -7.97 -5.34
N LEU A 99 -13.13 -6.75 -5.87
CA LEU A 99 -12.39 -5.60 -5.32
C LEU A 99 -13.25 -4.82 -4.33
N LEU A 100 -12.83 -4.79 -3.07
CA LEU A 100 -13.49 -4.06 -2.00
C LEU A 100 -12.55 -3.01 -1.41
N ALA A 101 -13.12 -1.88 -0.99
CA ALA A 101 -12.42 -0.86 -0.22
C ALA A 101 -12.90 -0.93 1.23
N CYS A 102 -12.01 -0.66 2.18
CA CYS A 102 -12.32 -0.57 3.59
C CYS A 102 -11.63 0.64 4.22
N HIS A 103 -12.43 1.58 4.73
CA HIS A 103 -11.95 2.77 5.41
C HIS A 103 -12.84 3.09 6.60
N GLY A 104 -12.26 3.70 7.65
CA GLY A 104 -12.97 3.98 8.90
C GLY A 104 -14.16 4.92 8.77
N SER A 105 -14.22 5.71 7.69
CA SER A 105 -15.34 6.63 7.41
C SER A 105 -16.43 6.04 6.50
N MET A 106 -16.32 4.76 6.09
CA MET A 106 -17.32 4.13 5.24
C MET A 106 -18.59 3.75 6.02
N ALA A 107 -19.72 3.63 5.33
CA ALA A 107 -20.95 3.18 5.95
C ALA A 107 -20.79 1.72 6.43
N SER A 108 -21.37 1.38 7.59
CA SER A 108 -21.24 0.03 8.16
C SER A 108 -21.77 -1.08 7.24
N SER A 109 -22.73 -0.75 6.37
CA SER A 109 -23.22 -1.70 5.35
C SER A 109 -22.15 -2.06 4.32
N GLU A 110 -21.32 -1.11 3.91
CA GLU A 110 -20.25 -1.34 2.94
C GLU A 110 -19.08 -2.09 3.57
N GLN A 111 -18.76 -1.75 4.82
CA GLN A 111 -17.75 -2.46 5.59
C GLN A 111 -18.13 -3.93 5.80
N ARG A 112 -19.41 -4.25 5.97
CA ARG A 112 -19.86 -5.65 6.16
C ARG A 112 -19.50 -6.56 4.98
N LEU A 113 -19.47 -6.03 3.75
CA LEU A 113 -19.17 -6.80 2.54
C LEU A 113 -17.78 -7.44 2.58
N ILE A 114 -16.84 -6.91 3.36
CA ILE A 114 -15.49 -7.49 3.47
C ILE A 114 -15.49 -8.83 4.21
N PHE A 115 -16.50 -9.08 5.05
CA PHE A 115 -16.65 -10.32 5.82
C PHE A 115 -17.38 -11.42 5.03
N ASP A 116 -18.07 -11.07 3.96
CA ASP A 116 -18.77 -12.03 3.14
C ASP A 116 -17.79 -12.86 2.31
N LYS A 117 -18.10 -14.15 2.14
CA LYS A 117 -17.32 -15.05 1.30
C LYS A 117 -17.60 -14.72 -0.18
N PRO A 118 -16.57 -14.58 -1.03
CA PRO A 118 -16.79 -14.40 -2.46
C PRO A 118 -17.38 -15.65 -3.11
N GLU A 119 -17.92 -15.49 -4.32
CA GLU A 119 -18.34 -16.62 -5.16
C GLU A 119 -17.18 -17.58 -5.45
N ASP A 120 -17.50 -18.85 -5.71
CA ASP A 120 -16.49 -19.86 -5.98
C ASP A 120 -15.68 -19.52 -7.26
N GLY A 121 -14.36 -19.56 -7.14
CA GLY A 121 -13.45 -19.15 -8.23
C GLY A 121 -13.15 -17.65 -8.29
N VAL A 122 -13.85 -16.83 -7.51
CA VAL A 122 -13.57 -15.38 -7.38
C VAL A 122 -12.66 -15.13 -6.19
N ARG A 123 -11.56 -14.40 -6.40
CA ARG A 123 -10.67 -13.97 -5.33
C ARG A 123 -11.07 -12.59 -4.80
N LYS A 124 -11.34 -12.51 -3.50
CA LYS A 124 -11.56 -11.24 -2.81
C LYS A 124 -10.24 -10.51 -2.57
N ILE A 125 -10.20 -9.22 -2.91
CA ILE A 125 -9.11 -8.30 -2.60
C ILE A 125 -9.70 -7.12 -1.84
N VAL A 126 -9.23 -6.90 -0.61
CA VAL A 126 -9.67 -5.80 0.25
C VAL A 126 -8.55 -4.77 0.35
N LEU A 127 -8.81 -3.55 -0.11
CA LEU A 127 -7.91 -2.42 0.03
C LEU A 127 -8.28 -1.66 1.31
N ALA A 128 -7.38 -1.61 2.29
CA ALA A 128 -7.64 -1.05 3.61
C ALA A 128 -6.56 -0.04 4.02
N THR A 129 -6.82 0.71 5.09
CA THR A 129 -5.81 1.54 5.76
C THR A 129 -5.33 0.87 7.04
N ASN A 130 -4.14 1.24 7.49
CA ASN A 130 -3.57 0.72 8.74
C ASN A 130 -4.40 1.11 9.98
N MET A 131 -5.22 2.17 9.92
CA MET A 131 -6.20 2.46 10.99
C MET A 131 -7.22 1.33 11.20
N ALA A 132 -7.43 0.50 10.17
CA ALA A 132 -8.34 -0.63 10.21
C ALA A 132 -7.62 -1.95 10.57
N GLU A 133 -6.29 -1.95 10.67
CA GLU A 133 -5.43 -3.10 10.96
C GLU A 133 -5.73 -3.76 12.31
N THR A 134 -5.97 -2.94 13.34
CA THR A 134 -6.25 -3.39 14.71
C THR A 134 -7.66 -3.93 14.92
N SER A 135 -8.59 -3.70 13.99
CA SER A 135 -10.02 -3.97 14.20
C SER A 135 -10.66 -4.86 13.14
N ILE A 136 -9.95 -5.20 12.06
CA ILE A 136 -10.49 -6.01 10.97
C ILE A 136 -9.87 -7.40 11.02
N THR A 137 -10.70 -8.39 11.36
CA THR A 137 -10.38 -9.81 11.22
C THR A 137 -11.22 -10.37 10.07
N ILE A 138 -10.62 -10.55 8.90
CA ILE A 138 -11.27 -11.16 7.74
C ILE A 138 -10.81 -12.61 7.65
N ASN A 139 -11.70 -13.53 8.00
CA ASN A 139 -11.39 -14.95 8.22
C ASN A 139 -10.78 -15.68 7.01
N ASP A 140 -11.02 -15.20 5.79
CA ASP A 140 -10.55 -15.85 4.55
C ASP A 140 -9.29 -15.20 3.96
N VAL A 141 -8.65 -14.24 4.65
CA VAL A 141 -7.37 -13.66 4.23
C VAL A 141 -6.24 -14.67 4.39
N VAL A 142 -5.48 -14.86 3.32
CA VAL A 142 -4.29 -15.73 3.27
C VAL A 142 -3.03 -14.96 2.88
N PHE A 143 -3.20 -13.79 2.26
CA PHE A 143 -2.12 -12.94 1.79
C PHE A 143 -2.32 -11.52 2.30
N VAL A 144 -1.25 -10.92 2.80
CA VAL A 144 -1.19 -9.50 3.18
C VAL A 144 -0.15 -8.82 2.31
N VAL A 145 -0.51 -7.70 1.70
CA VAL A 145 0.38 -6.83 0.93
C VAL A 145 0.39 -5.46 1.60
N ASP A 146 1.50 -5.10 2.22
CA ASP A 146 1.66 -3.81 2.89
C ASP A 146 2.53 -2.87 2.05
N CYS A 147 2.06 -1.66 1.77
CA CYS A 147 2.85 -0.64 1.06
C CYS A 147 3.99 -0.05 1.91
N GLY A 148 4.04 -0.38 3.21
CA GLY A 148 5.09 0.03 4.13
C GLY A 148 4.99 1.48 4.59
N LYS A 149 3.87 2.15 4.30
CA LYS A 149 3.65 3.56 4.64
C LYS A 149 2.31 3.76 5.32
N ALA A 150 2.27 4.71 6.26
CA ALA A 150 1.05 5.18 6.89
C ALA A 150 1.05 6.71 6.95
N LYS A 151 -0.14 7.29 7.05
CA LYS A 151 -0.30 8.72 7.28
C LYS A 151 -0.02 9.05 8.75
N GLU A 152 1.00 9.87 9.00
CA GLU A 152 1.42 10.28 10.35
C GLU A 152 1.18 11.79 10.54
N THR A 153 0.77 12.19 11.76
CA THR A 153 0.58 13.60 12.10
C THR A 153 1.94 14.29 12.20
N SER A 154 2.13 15.30 11.35
CA SER A 154 3.30 16.16 11.30
C SER A 154 2.88 17.61 11.56
N TYR A 155 3.85 18.49 11.75
CA TYR A 155 3.63 19.90 11.98
C TYR A 155 4.27 20.76 10.89
N ASP A 156 3.46 21.53 10.17
CA ASP A 156 3.97 22.56 9.27
C ASP A 156 4.23 23.84 10.06
N ALA A 157 5.49 24.04 10.43
CA ALA A 157 5.91 25.20 11.22
C ALA A 157 5.75 26.53 10.48
N LEU A 158 5.69 26.54 9.14
CA LEU A 158 5.52 27.77 8.36
C LEU A 158 4.07 28.24 8.40
N ASN A 159 3.13 27.30 8.36
CA ASN A 159 1.69 27.58 8.38
C ASN A 159 1.06 27.40 9.76
N ASN A 160 1.86 27.08 10.78
CA ASN A 160 1.43 26.82 12.16
C ASN A 160 0.25 25.83 12.22
N THR A 161 0.26 24.83 11.35
CA THR A 161 -0.88 23.93 11.09
C THR A 161 -0.44 22.48 11.13
N PRO A 162 -1.17 21.60 11.85
CA PRO A 162 -0.93 20.16 11.79
C PRO A 162 -1.26 19.63 10.39
N CYS A 163 -0.40 18.78 9.85
CA CYS A 163 -0.59 18.14 8.55
C CYS A 163 -0.46 16.62 8.68
N LEU A 164 -1.07 15.88 7.76
CA LEU A 164 -1.05 14.43 7.76
C LEU A 164 -0.32 13.95 6.51
N LEU A 165 0.90 13.45 6.67
CA LEU A 165 1.78 13.12 5.55
C LEU A 165 2.12 11.61 5.54
N PRO A 166 2.26 10.99 4.36
CA PRO A 166 2.78 9.64 4.27
C PRO A 166 4.19 9.54 4.85
N SER A 167 4.39 8.59 5.76
CA SER A 167 5.67 8.26 6.40
C SER A 167 5.86 6.75 6.41
N TRP A 168 7.11 6.31 6.47
CA TRP A 168 7.47 4.90 6.58
C TRP A 168 7.01 4.32 7.92
N ILE A 169 6.40 3.14 7.91
CA ILE A 169 5.95 2.48 9.14
C ILE A 169 7.13 1.93 9.95
N SER A 170 6.94 1.80 11.26
CA SER A 170 7.93 1.16 12.12
C SER A 170 7.99 -0.36 11.89
N LYS A 171 9.09 -0.99 12.31
CA LYS A 171 9.19 -2.47 12.33
C LYS A 171 8.10 -3.13 13.17
N ALA A 172 7.61 -2.46 14.22
CA ALA A 172 6.54 -2.98 15.06
C ALA A 172 5.19 -2.97 14.32
N ALA A 173 4.87 -1.87 13.62
CA ALA A 173 3.68 -1.77 12.78
C ALA A 173 3.71 -2.79 11.64
N ALA A 174 4.84 -2.95 10.95
CA ALA A 174 4.98 -3.96 9.90
C ALA A 174 4.73 -5.40 10.41
N ARG A 175 5.09 -5.70 11.67
CA ARG A 175 4.80 -7.00 12.28
C ARG A 175 3.33 -7.17 12.63
N GLN A 176 2.66 -6.10 13.02
CA GLN A 176 1.25 -6.12 13.40
C GLN A 176 0.35 -6.39 12.17
N CYS A 177 0.70 -5.86 11.00
CA CYS A 177 0.05 -6.21 9.73
C CYS A 177 0.06 -7.72 9.43
N VAL A 178 1.11 -8.43 9.85
CA VAL A 178 1.25 -9.89 9.67
C VAL A 178 0.39 -10.67 10.67
N LEU A 179 0.01 -10.06 11.79
CA LEU A 179 -0.80 -10.69 12.85
C LEU A 179 -2.31 -10.50 12.67
N SER A 180 -2.75 -9.67 11.71
CA SER A 180 -4.17 -9.46 11.40
C SER A 180 -4.82 -10.59 10.58
N THR A 181 -4.10 -11.70 10.36
CA THR A 181 -4.59 -12.96 9.78
C THR A 181 -4.73 -14.03 10.85
#